data_AF-A0A7G2CWZ0-F1
#
_entry.id   AF-A0A7G2CWZ0-F1
#
_cell.length_a   1.000
_cell.length_b   1.000
_cell.length_c   1.000
_cell.angle_alpha   90.00
_cell.angle_beta   90.00
_cell.angle_gamma   90.00
#
_symmetry.space_group_name_H-M   'P 1'
#
loop_
_entity.id
_entity.type
_entity.pdbx_description
1 polymer ?
#
loop_
_entity_poly.entity_id
_entity_poly.type
_entity_poly.pdbx_seq_one_letter_code
_entity_poly.pdbx_strand_id
1 'polypeptide(L)'
;MPSMKQSVIVLSAMERAWRRSSRCSPARSTRCPRLFISMSSPPNVDPEEGEVLRWGDVMKKGQRSEAPYKIPDGSMKDEHALIMYTSGTTGNPKGVIHTHGSLNAGMRTLSERIEDFLGPIKEPEVYCSYLPMAHIMEMAVVSVLMMRGVSIGYGSPRTLTDQFAKPHGDLSEYRPNLLVAVPRVFDTIKRGVEMNLPKQGTLKRSVFDNAYQARLKALKEGKDTPYYNEKVFAIPRAAMGGRVYAMLSGGGPLSEATQEFINVVFGMVVQGYGLTETVCCGAIQRTGNLQYDSIGQPLKTVEMQLRDTEEFKHTDKPEPRGELCLRGPFLFKGYLNQPELTKEALDDEGWFRTGDVAAIASNGAVRLVGRVKALAKECKR
;
A
#
# COMPACT_ATOMS: atom_id res chain seq x y z
N MET A 1 4.17 -32.43 7.20
CA MET A 1 4.35 -31.00 7.53
C MET A 1 5.31 -30.42 6.50
N PRO A 2 4.87 -29.57 5.56
CA PRO A 2 5.78 -29.02 4.56
C PRO A 2 6.70 -27.99 5.24
N SER A 3 7.99 -28.09 4.95
CA SER A 3 9.04 -27.27 5.52
C SER A 3 8.94 -25.83 5.02
N MET A 4 8.57 -24.91 5.91
CA MET A 4 8.77 -23.47 5.70
C MET A 4 10.28 -23.23 5.52
N LYS A 5 10.71 -22.96 4.29
CA LYS A 5 12.09 -22.58 4.01
C LYS A 5 12.29 -21.09 4.33
N GLN A 6 13.25 -20.87 5.23
CA GLN A 6 14.11 -19.69 5.38
C GLN A 6 13.47 -18.31 5.11
N SER A 7 12.92 -17.70 6.15
CA SER A 7 12.70 -16.25 6.22
C SER A 7 13.97 -15.59 6.77
N VAL A 8 14.65 -14.78 5.96
CA VAL A 8 15.76 -13.91 6.39
C VAL A 8 15.21 -12.49 6.49
N ILE A 9 15.26 -11.90 7.69
CA ILE A 9 14.98 -10.47 7.85
C ILE A 9 16.26 -9.72 7.47
N VAL A 10 16.23 -8.98 6.37
CA VAL A 10 17.37 -8.20 5.87
C VAL A 10 17.21 -6.73 6.27
N LEU A 11 17.97 -6.29 7.28
CA LEU A 11 18.04 -4.88 7.71
C LEU A 11 18.99 -4.02 6.83
N SER A 12 19.01 -4.21 5.50
CA SER A 12 19.99 -3.53 4.60
C SER A 12 19.42 -2.46 3.67
N ALA A 13 18.11 -2.20 3.70
CA ALA A 13 17.44 -1.40 2.66
C ALA A 13 17.72 0.13 2.75
N MET A 14 18.10 0.67 3.91
CA MET A 14 18.29 2.12 4.10
C MET A 14 19.56 2.69 3.46
N GLU A 15 20.62 1.88 3.28
CA GLU A 15 21.94 2.41 2.88
C GLU A 15 22.03 2.80 1.39
N ARG A 16 21.32 2.08 0.51
CA ARG A 16 21.35 2.35 -0.95
C ARG A 16 20.56 3.59 -1.35
N ALA A 17 19.48 3.91 -0.64
CA ALA A 17 18.70 5.12 -0.87
C ALA A 17 19.46 6.37 -0.41
N TRP A 18 20.15 6.29 0.74
CA TRP A 18 20.95 7.38 1.28
C TRP A 18 22.11 7.76 0.34
N ARG A 19 22.90 6.78 -0.14
CA ARG A 19 24.03 6.99 -1.07
C ARG A 19 23.67 7.68 -2.40
N ARG A 20 22.44 7.53 -2.89
CA ARG A 20 21.97 8.21 -4.12
C ARG A 20 21.54 9.66 -3.88
N SER A 21 21.14 9.99 -2.65
CA SER A 21 20.62 11.31 -2.29
C SER A 21 21.70 12.29 -1.81
N SER A 22 22.78 11.80 -1.21
CA SER A 22 23.86 12.63 -0.66
C SER A 22 25.04 12.70 -1.62
N ARG A 23 25.14 13.75 -2.44
CA ARG A 23 26.42 14.17 -3.05
C ARG A 23 27.31 14.83 -1.98
N CYS A 24 27.61 14.11 -0.91
CA CYS A 24 28.57 14.55 0.09
C CYS A 24 29.93 13.89 -0.17
N SER A 25 30.97 14.71 -0.01
CA SER A 25 32.40 14.42 -0.17
C SER A 25 32.84 13.07 0.45
N PRO A 26 33.94 12.43 -0.02
CA PRO A 26 34.35 11.10 0.42
C PRO A 26 35.01 11.17 1.81
N ALA A 27 34.24 11.50 2.84
CA ALA A 27 34.60 11.23 4.22
C ALA A 27 34.28 9.76 4.50
N ARG A 28 35.31 9.00 4.89
CA ARG A 28 35.31 7.56 5.24
C ARG A 28 33.91 7.01 5.56
N SER A 29 33.31 6.28 4.60
CA SER A 29 32.07 5.56 4.86
C SER A 29 32.38 4.42 5.83
N THR A 30 32.00 4.56 7.10
CA THR A 30 31.79 3.41 7.97
C THR A 30 30.71 2.57 7.32
N ARG A 31 31.08 1.40 6.75
CA ARG A 31 30.10 0.40 6.30
C ARG A 31 29.21 0.11 7.49
N CYS A 32 27.89 0.29 7.34
CA CYS A 32 26.96 -0.15 8.36
C CYS A 32 27.13 -1.68 8.49
N PRO A 33 27.37 -2.23 9.69
CA PRO A 33 27.52 -3.67 9.84
C PRO A 33 26.24 -4.35 9.35
N ARG A 34 26.39 -5.23 8.36
CA ARG A 34 25.29 -6.00 7.80
C ARG A 34 25.02 -7.16 8.76
N LEU A 35 23.93 -7.04 9.52
CA LEU A 35 23.45 -8.08 10.41
C LEU A 35 22.30 -8.84 9.74
N PHE A 36 22.42 -10.16 9.65
CA PHE A 36 21.37 -11.04 9.14
C PHE A 36 20.78 -11.83 10.30
N ILE A 37 19.46 -11.84 10.42
CA ILE A 37 18.75 -12.60 11.45
C ILE A 37 17.98 -13.73 10.76
N SER A 38 18.33 -14.98 11.08
CA SER A 38 17.67 -16.18 10.54
C SER A 38 16.73 -16.84 11.56
N MET A 39 15.51 -17.17 11.15
CA MET A 39 14.47 -17.77 12.00
C MET A 39 14.65 -19.28 12.25
N SER A 40 15.43 -20.00 11.44
CA SER A 40 15.53 -21.47 11.51
C SER A 40 16.97 -21.98 11.50
N SER A 41 17.77 -21.63 10.49
CA SER A 41 19.21 -21.93 10.37
C SER A 41 19.87 -20.89 9.44
N PRO A 42 21.14 -20.50 9.64
CA PRO A 42 21.80 -19.53 8.75
C PRO A 42 21.73 -20.03 7.30
N PRO A 43 21.34 -19.18 6.33
CA PRO A 43 21.76 -19.41 4.95
C PRO A 43 23.29 -19.44 4.91
N ASN A 44 23.88 -20.10 3.92
CA ASN A 44 25.30 -19.89 3.60
C ASN A 44 25.43 -18.43 3.11
N VAL A 45 25.72 -17.52 4.03
CA VAL A 45 26.04 -16.12 3.74
C VAL A 45 27.56 -16.00 3.81
N ASP A 46 28.14 -15.37 2.80
CA ASP A 46 29.57 -15.07 2.78
C ASP A 46 29.92 -14.22 4.02
N PRO A 47 30.92 -14.59 4.84
CA PRO A 47 31.37 -13.79 5.98
C PRO A 47 31.76 -12.35 5.63
N GLU A 48 32.16 -12.07 4.38
CA GLU A 48 32.42 -10.70 3.91
C GLU A 48 31.14 -9.86 3.74
N GLU A 49 29.98 -10.49 3.62
CA GLU A 49 28.69 -9.82 3.46
C GLU A 49 28.02 -9.44 4.78
N GLY A 50 28.37 -10.07 5.91
CA GLY A 50 27.83 -9.72 7.23
C GLY A 50 27.82 -10.86 8.26
N GLU A 51 27.44 -10.56 9.49
CA GLU A 51 27.25 -11.56 10.57
C GLU A 51 25.83 -12.14 10.50
N VAL A 52 25.69 -13.47 10.53
CA VAL A 52 24.39 -14.14 10.63
C VAL A 52 24.15 -14.61 12.06
N LEU A 53 23.13 -14.04 12.71
CA LEU A 53 22.64 -14.49 14.00
C LEU A 53 21.36 -15.31 13.84
N ARG A 54 21.21 -16.39 14.62
CA ARG A 54 19.91 -17.06 14.75
C ARG A 54 18.99 -16.20 15.60
N TRP A 55 17.71 -16.12 15.25
CA TRP A 55 16.72 -15.37 16.02
C TRP A 55 16.69 -15.80 17.48
N GLY A 56 16.73 -17.11 17.76
CA GLY A 56 16.81 -17.62 19.13
C GLY A 56 18.04 -17.13 19.90
N ASP A 57 19.18 -16.93 19.22
CA ASP A 57 20.39 -16.40 19.83
C ASP A 57 20.31 -14.89 20.04
N VAL A 58 19.69 -14.14 19.11
CA VAL A 58 19.36 -12.72 19.30
C VAL A 58 18.45 -12.53 20.50
N MET A 59 17.39 -13.33 20.61
CA MET A 59 16.47 -13.27 21.75
C MET A 59 17.15 -13.61 23.07
N LYS A 60 18.01 -14.64 23.10
CA LYS A 60 18.83 -14.96 24.29
C LYS A 60 19.82 -13.84 24.63
N LYS A 61 20.47 -13.22 23.63
CA LYS A 61 21.35 -12.05 23.81
C LYS A 61 20.55 -10.89 24.42
N GLY A 62 19.36 -10.61 23.91
CA GLY A 62 18.45 -9.60 24.44
C GLY A 62 18.01 -9.87 25.88
N GLN A 63 17.62 -11.11 26.21
CA GLN A 63 17.25 -11.52 27.58
C GLN A 63 18.38 -11.36 28.60
N ARG A 64 19.64 -11.45 28.15
CA ARG A 64 20.84 -11.29 28.99
C ARG A 64 21.42 -9.87 28.93
N SER A 65 20.85 -8.99 28.11
CA SER A 65 21.38 -7.66 27.90
C SER A 65 21.04 -6.77 29.09
N GLU A 66 22.06 -6.25 29.75
CA GLU A 66 21.92 -5.18 30.75
C GLU A 66 21.95 -3.78 30.11
N ALA A 67 22.11 -3.70 28.79
CA ALA A 67 22.09 -2.43 28.08
C ALA A 67 20.75 -1.71 28.34
N PRO A 68 20.77 -0.44 28.75
CA PRO A 68 19.54 0.31 28.99
C PRO A 68 18.77 0.39 27.67
N TYR A 69 17.51 -0.02 27.71
CA TYR A 69 16.57 0.19 26.61
C TYR A 69 15.34 0.89 27.15
N LYS A 70 14.79 1.83 26.37
CA LYS A 70 13.51 2.46 26.65
C LYS A 70 12.54 2.01 25.58
N ILE A 71 11.51 1.27 25.99
CA ILE A 71 10.37 1.00 25.10
C ILE A 71 9.69 2.35 24.90
N PRO A 72 9.48 2.81 23.64
CA PRO A 72 8.76 4.05 23.41
C PRO A 72 7.38 4.02 24.07
N ASP A 73 7.07 5.05 24.83
CA ASP A 73 5.80 5.25 25.51
C ASP A 73 5.12 6.53 25.01
N GLY A 74 3.96 6.88 25.59
CA GLY A 74 3.22 8.07 25.19
C GLY A 74 3.97 9.39 25.37
N SER A 75 5.02 9.45 26.20
CA SER A 75 5.84 10.67 26.38
C SER A 75 6.67 11.01 25.14
N MET A 76 6.98 10.02 24.29
CA MET A 76 7.75 10.21 23.05
C MET A 76 6.89 10.56 21.84
N LYS A 77 5.58 10.79 22.02
CA LYS A 77 4.64 10.93 20.89
C LYS A 77 5.01 12.07 19.93
N ASP A 78 5.69 13.11 20.42
CA ASP A 78 6.06 14.29 19.63
C ASP A 78 7.52 14.21 19.11
N GLU A 79 8.26 13.16 19.49
CA GLU A 79 9.62 12.93 18.98
C GLU A 79 9.57 12.43 17.53
N HIS A 80 10.50 12.92 16.71
CA HIS A 80 10.64 12.50 15.32
C HIS A 80 11.00 11.01 15.24
N ALA A 81 10.21 10.26 14.48
CA ALA A 81 10.38 8.81 14.33
C ALA A 81 10.80 8.41 12.91
N LEU A 82 10.36 9.17 11.90
CA LEU A 82 10.57 8.84 10.50
C LEU A 82 10.71 10.09 9.65
N ILE A 83 11.69 10.08 8.74
CA ILE A 83 11.77 11.04 7.64
C ILE A 83 11.66 10.25 6.34
N MET A 84 10.57 10.46 5.61
CA MET A 84 10.32 9.74 4.36
C MET A 84 10.43 10.70 3.18
N TYR A 85 11.30 10.38 2.22
CA TYR A 85 11.49 11.22 1.05
C TYR A 85 10.46 10.92 -0.03
N THR A 86 9.84 11.99 -0.57
CA THR A 86 8.90 11.90 -1.69
C THR A 86 9.44 12.66 -2.89
N SER A 87 9.14 12.17 -4.10
CA SER A 87 9.41 12.92 -5.33
C SER A 87 8.41 14.07 -5.43
N GLY A 88 8.83 15.29 -5.06
CA GLY A 88 8.00 16.48 -5.24
C GLY A 88 7.74 16.77 -6.72
N THR A 89 6.64 17.46 -7.03
CA THR A 89 6.31 17.92 -8.40
C THR A 89 7.36 18.86 -9.00
N THR A 90 8.22 19.45 -8.15
CA THR A 90 9.29 20.39 -8.52
C THR A 90 10.65 19.71 -8.76
N GLY A 91 10.73 18.37 -8.70
CA GLY A 91 11.94 17.58 -9.00
C GLY A 91 12.89 17.38 -7.82
N ASN A 92 12.85 18.25 -6.79
CA ASN A 92 13.63 18.06 -5.57
C ASN A 92 12.86 17.17 -4.56
N PRO A 93 13.48 16.09 -4.05
CA PRO A 93 12.86 15.28 -3.02
C PRO A 93 12.57 16.06 -1.73
N LYS A 94 11.41 15.81 -1.13
CA LYS A 94 11.00 16.44 0.13
C LYS A 94 11.04 15.40 1.25
N GLY A 95 11.74 15.69 2.35
CA GLY A 95 11.75 14.81 3.52
C GLY A 95 10.55 15.08 4.41
N VAL A 96 9.55 14.19 4.39
CA VAL A 96 8.33 14.29 5.20
C VAL A 96 8.62 13.79 6.61
N ILE A 97 8.49 14.66 7.61
CA ILE A 97 8.78 14.33 9.00
C ILE A 97 7.53 13.76 9.69
N HIS A 98 7.64 12.57 10.25
CA HIS A 98 6.63 12.01 11.15
C HIS A 98 7.20 11.79 12.55
N THR A 99 6.29 11.87 13.51
CA THR A 99 6.53 11.58 14.94
C THR A 99 6.00 10.21 15.30
N HIS A 100 6.40 9.66 16.45
CA HIS A 100 5.81 8.42 16.96
C HIS A 100 4.27 8.51 17.06
N GLY A 101 3.76 9.66 17.53
CA GLY A 101 2.34 9.93 17.68
C GLY A 101 1.60 9.95 16.35
N SER A 102 2.13 10.66 15.34
CA SER A 102 1.47 10.72 14.02
C SER A 102 1.49 9.39 13.28
N LEU A 103 2.59 8.62 13.37
CA LEU A 103 2.63 7.25 12.84
C LEU A 103 1.62 6.35 13.53
N ASN A 104 1.62 6.31 14.87
CA ASN A 104 0.70 5.46 15.63
C ASN A 104 -0.77 5.82 15.38
N ALA A 105 -1.10 7.11 15.32
CA ALA A 105 -2.45 7.57 14.99
C ALA A 105 -2.86 7.12 13.57
N GLY A 106 -1.96 7.23 12.59
CA GLY A 106 -2.20 6.76 11.23
C GLY A 106 -2.42 5.24 11.17
N MET A 107 -1.54 4.46 11.79
CA MET A 107 -1.66 2.99 11.80
C MET A 107 -2.93 2.51 12.50
N ARG A 108 -3.33 3.13 13.61
CA ARG A 108 -4.60 2.80 14.29
C ARG A 108 -5.81 3.11 13.41
N THR A 109 -5.79 4.27 12.74
CA THR A 109 -6.86 4.68 11.82
C THR A 109 -7.02 3.71 10.66
N LEU A 110 -5.90 3.27 10.09
CA LEU A 110 -5.89 2.26 9.03
C LEU A 110 -6.32 0.88 9.54
N SER A 111 -5.85 0.46 10.74
CA SER A 111 -6.21 -0.83 11.34
C SER A 111 -7.72 -1.00 11.46
N GLU A 112 -8.43 0.01 11.97
CA GLU A 112 -9.89 -0.05 12.07
C GLU A 112 -10.56 -0.27 10.70
N ARG A 113 -10.11 0.44 9.66
CA ARG A 113 -10.66 0.24 8.29
C ARG A 113 -10.29 -1.12 7.70
N ILE A 114 -9.09 -1.63 7.97
CA ILE A 114 -8.67 -2.95 7.51
C ILE A 114 -9.45 -4.04 8.24
N GLU A 115 -9.77 -3.86 9.52
CA GLU A 115 -10.65 -4.77 10.27
C GLU A 115 -12.07 -4.80 9.69
N ASP A 116 -12.65 -3.65 9.34
CA ASP A 116 -13.94 -3.59 8.61
C ASP A 116 -13.89 -4.37 7.29
N PHE A 117 -12.76 -4.30 6.59
CA PHE A 117 -12.58 -4.89 5.26
C PHE A 117 -12.33 -6.41 5.32
N LEU A 118 -11.48 -6.86 6.25
CA LEU A 118 -11.06 -8.26 6.35
C LEU A 118 -11.94 -9.09 7.29
N GLY A 119 -12.64 -8.44 8.22
CA GLY A 119 -13.39 -9.10 9.28
C GLY A 119 -12.48 -9.87 10.26
N PRO A 120 -13.05 -10.81 11.03
CA PRO A 120 -12.29 -11.59 12.00
C PRO A 120 -11.31 -12.55 11.32
N ILE A 121 -10.17 -12.79 11.96
CA ILE A 121 -9.20 -13.78 11.51
C ILE A 121 -9.84 -15.17 11.64
N LYS A 122 -10.02 -15.85 10.50
CA LYS A 122 -10.59 -17.21 10.45
C LYS A 122 -9.52 -18.30 10.40
N GLU A 123 -8.38 -17.98 9.80
CA GLU A 123 -7.23 -18.86 9.61
C GLU A 123 -5.95 -18.01 9.61
N PRO A 124 -4.76 -18.60 9.82
CA PRO A 124 -3.50 -17.86 9.72
C PRO A 124 -3.37 -17.17 8.36
N GLU A 125 -3.27 -15.84 8.39
CA GLU A 125 -3.17 -15.00 7.20
C GLU A 125 -1.70 -14.80 6.81
N VAL A 126 -1.44 -14.77 5.50
CA VAL A 126 -0.13 -14.50 4.92
C VAL A 126 -0.20 -13.29 3.98
N TYR A 127 0.80 -12.41 4.08
CA TYR A 127 1.02 -11.28 3.18
C TYR A 127 2.42 -11.37 2.55
N CYS A 128 2.51 -11.03 1.26
CA CYS A 128 3.78 -10.90 0.55
C CYS A 128 4.17 -9.42 0.48
N SER A 129 5.16 -9.01 1.25
CA SER A 129 5.75 -7.67 1.23
C SER A 129 6.78 -7.56 0.11
N TYR A 130 6.39 -6.95 -1.01
CA TYR A 130 7.26 -6.78 -2.19
C TYR A 130 7.39 -5.32 -2.63
N LEU A 131 6.57 -4.42 -2.10
CA LEU A 131 6.73 -2.99 -2.37
C LEU A 131 7.89 -2.43 -1.54
N PRO A 132 8.51 -1.31 -1.95
CA PRO A 132 9.62 -0.74 -1.19
C PRO A 132 9.16 -0.22 0.18
N MET A 133 9.76 -0.69 1.28
CA MET A 133 9.56 -0.16 2.65
C MET A 133 9.91 1.33 2.80
N ALA A 134 10.67 1.89 1.85
CA ALA A 134 10.94 3.33 1.78
C ALA A 134 9.72 4.16 1.34
N HIS A 135 8.62 3.51 0.94
CA HIS A 135 7.36 4.15 0.57
C HIS A 135 6.31 3.95 1.68
N ILE A 136 5.54 5.01 1.97
CA ILE A 136 4.64 5.06 3.13
C ILE A 136 3.60 3.92 3.13
N MET A 137 3.13 3.56 1.93
CA MET A 137 2.12 2.53 1.74
C MET A 137 2.58 1.18 2.26
N GLU A 138 3.77 0.73 1.88
CA GLU A 138 4.24 -0.58 2.33
C GLU A 138 4.55 -0.58 3.82
N MET A 139 5.17 0.51 4.31
CA MET A 139 5.45 0.66 5.74
C MET A 139 4.16 0.60 6.56
N ALA A 140 3.09 1.26 6.11
CA ALA A 140 1.81 1.27 6.79
C ALA A 140 1.11 -0.09 6.73
N VAL A 141 1.07 -0.73 5.56
CA VAL A 141 0.48 -2.07 5.38
C VAL A 141 1.18 -3.09 6.28
N VAL A 142 2.51 -3.16 6.22
CA VAL A 142 3.29 -4.09 7.05
C VAL A 142 3.05 -3.82 8.54
N SER A 143 3.01 -2.55 8.97
CA SER A 143 2.74 -2.19 10.37
C SER A 143 1.35 -2.64 10.83
N VAL A 144 0.31 -2.38 10.04
CA VAL A 144 -1.07 -2.76 10.35
C VAL A 144 -1.24 -4.28 10.36
N LEU A 145 -0.68 -4.97 9.37
CA LEU A 145 -0.77 -6.42 9.28
C LEU A 145 0.04 -7.13 10.37
N MET A 146 1.17 -6.56 10.82
CA MET A 146 1.86 -7.05 12.01
C MET A 146 1.03 -6.90 13.28
N MET A 147 0.34 -5.77 13.49
CA MET A 147 -0.58 -5.59 14.63
C MET A 147 -1.74 -6.60 14.59
N ARG A 148 -2.20 -6.96 13.38
CA ARG A 148 -3.23 -7.99 13.17
C ARG A 148 -2.70 -9.42 13.38
N GLY A 149 -1.39 -9.65 13.41
CA GLY A 149 -0.79 -10.98 13.55
C GLY A 149 -0.64 -11.76 12.24
N VAL A 150 -0.58 -11.07 11.10
CA VAL A 150 -0.34 -11.67 9.78
C VAL A 150 1.12 -12.08 9.62
N SER A 151 1.35 -13.23 9.00
CA SER A 151 2.70 -13.67 8.63
C SER A 151 3.18 -12.94 7.37
N ILE A 152 4.35 -12.31 7.42
CA ILE A 152 4.88 -11.51 6.32
C ILE A 152 6.05 -12.24 5.65
N GLY A 153 5.84 -12.64 4.39
CA GLY A 153 6.90 -13.08 3.49
C GLY A 153 7.47 -11.89 2.73
N TYR A 154 8.79 -11.81 2.57
CA TYR A 154 9.43 -10.72 1.83
C TYR A 154 9.77 -11.16 0.41
N GLY A 155 9.52 -10.27 -0.54
CA GLY A 155 9.77 -10.48 -1.96
C GLY A 155 10.22 -9.20 -2.65
N SER A 156 10.11 -9.16 -3.96
CA SER A 156 10.41 -7.99 -4.77
C SER A 156 9.55 -7.95 -6.02
N PRO A 157 9.39 -6.80 -6.68
CA PRO A 157 8.63 -6.74 -7.94
C PRO A 157 9.19 -7.66 -9.03
N ARG A 158 10.48 -8.04 -8.94
CA ARG A 158 11.13 -8.96 -9.89
C ARG A 158 10.88 -10.43 -9.59
N THR A 159 10.62 -10.78 -8.32
CA THR A 159 10.41 -12.15 -7.87
C THR A 159 8.94 -12.49 -7.65
N LEU A 160 8.06 -11.48 -7.71
CA LEU A 160 6.64 -11.59 -7.36
C LEU A 160 5.90 -12.71 -8.11
N THR A 161 6.16 -12.86 -9.42
CA THR A 161 5.42 -13.76 -10.30
C THR A 161 6.32 -14.84 -10.91
N ASP A 162 5.75 -16.00 -11.23
CA ASP A 162 6.41 -17.12 -11.90
C ASP A 162 7.00 -16.79 -13.28
N GLN A 163 6.59 -15.66 -13.87
CA GLN A 163 7.12 -15.19 -15.16
C GLN A 163 8.63 -14.91 -15.10
N PHE A 164 9.14 -14.41 -13.96
CA PHE A 164 10.51 -13.94 -13.82
C PHE A 164 11.31 -14.69 -12.74
N ALA A 165 10.64 -15.41 -11.84
CA ALA A 165 11.26 -16.15 -10.75
C ALA A 165 11.38 -17.65 -11.06
N LYS A 166 12.40 -18.30 -10.47
CA LYS A 166 12.65 -19.75 -10.56
C LYS A 166 12.92 -20.33 -9.16
N PRO A 167 12.37 -21.50 -8.80
CA PRO A 167 11.48 -22.36 -9.59
C PRO A 167 10.07 -21.76 -9.80
N HIS A 168 9.61 -20.89 -8.91
CA HIS A 168 8.37 -20.10 -9.00
C HIS A 168 8.55 -18.77 -8.25
N GLY A 169 7.57 -17.87 -8.33
CA GLY A 169 7.57 -16.56 -7.69
C GLY A 169 6.97 -16.53 -6.30
N ASP A 170 7.03 -15.34 -5.70
CA ASP A 170 6.65 -15.10 -4.30
C ASP A 170 5.15 -15.34 -4.06
N LEU A 171 4.26 -14.99 -5.01
CA LEU A 171 2.82 -15.24 -4.89
C LEU A 171 2.49 -16.75 -4.86
N SER A 172 3.23 -17.54 -5.63
CA SER A 172 3.09 -19.00 -5.66
C SER A 172 3.68 -19.67 -4.41
N GLU A 173 4.80 -19.16 -3.90
CA GLU A 173 5.43 -19.66 -2.67
C GLU A 173 4.60 -19.34 -1.43
N TYR A 174 4.28 -18.06 -1.22
CA TYR A 174 3.63 -17.61 0.01
C TYR A 174 2.12 -17.84 0.02
N ARG A 175 1.50 -17.97 -1.16
CA ARG A 175 0.04 -18.13 -1.32
C ARG A 175 -0.76 -17.16 -0.43
N PRO A 176 -0.56 -15.84 -0.61
CA PRO A 176 -1.06 -14.85 0.32
C PRO A 176 -2.60 -14.80 0.35
N ASN A 177 -3.14 -14.32 1.46
CA ASN A 177 -4.57 -14.05 1.64
C ASN A 177 -4.95 -12.64 1.20
N LEU A 178 -3.96 -11.73 1.24
CA LEU A 178 -4.09 -10.31 0.99
C LEU A 178 -3.11 -9.89 -0.11
N LEU A 179 -3.55 -8.99 -1.00
CA LEU A 179 -2.66 -8.36 -1.97
C LEU A 179 -2.85 -6.85 -1.96
N VAL A 180 -1.80 -6.12 -1.61
CA VAL A 180 -1.76 -4.66 -1.73
C VAL A 180 -0.85 -4.30 -2.89
N ALA A 181 -1.36 -3.51 -3.84
CA ALA A 181 -0.63 -3.26 -5.06
C ALA A 181 -0.92 -1.88 -5.67
N VAL A 182 0.05 -1.34 -6.40
CA VAL A 182 -0.16 -0.17 -7.26
C VAL A 182 -0.92 -0.56 -8.54
N PRO A 183 -1.64 0.36 -9.23
CA PRO A 183 -2.44 0.04 -10.42
C PRO A 183 -1.70 -0.77 -11.49
N ARG A 184 -0.43 -0.42 -11.75
CA ARG A 184 0.42 -1.10 -12.74
C ARG A 184 0.59 -2.61 -12.47
N VAL A 185 0.58 -3.03 -11.22
CA VAL A 185 0.67 -4.44 -10.85
C VAL A 185 -0.63 -5.16 -11.21
N PHE A 186 -1.79 -4.57 -10.89
CA PHE A 186 -3.09 -5.11 -11.33
C PHE A 186 -3.21 -5.16 -12.85
N ASP A 187 -2.72 -4.15 -13.58
CA ASP A 187 -2.68 -4.17 -15.04
C ASP A 187 -1.81 -5.32 -15.58
N THR A 188 -0.68 -5.59 -14.92
CA THR A 188 0.24 -6.67 -15.28
C THR A 188 -0.40 -8.04 -15.03
N ILE A 189 -1.08 -8.21 -13.89
CA ILE A 189 -1.84 -9.42 -13.56
C ILE A 189 -2.97 -9.62 -14.59
N LYS A 190 -3.75 -8.58 -14.88
CA LYS A 190 -4.82 -8.59 -15.89
C LYS A 190 -4.29 -9.05 -17.26
N ARG A 191 -3.24 -8.39 -17.77
CA ARG A 191 -2.61 -8.78 -19.05
C ARG A 191 -2.10 -10.21 -19.03
N GLY A 192 -1.46 -10.62 -17.93
CA GLY A 192 -0.97 -11.98 -17.72
C GLY A 192 -2.08 -13.03 -17.84
N VAL A 193 -3.25 -12.75 -17.25
CA VAL A 193 -4.43 -13.63 -17.38
C VAL A 193 -4.99 -13.59 -18.80
N GLU A 194 -5.20 -12.39 -19.36
CA GLU A 194 -5.79 -12.21 -20.70
C GLU A 194 -5.01 -12.95 -21.79
N MET A 195 -3.68 -12.96 -21.72
CA MET A 195 -2.81 -13.71 -22.64
C MET A 195 -2.98 -15.23 -22.54
N ASN A 196 -3.40 -15.74 -21.38
CA ASN A 196 -3.59 -17.17 -21.12
C ASN A 196 -5.05 -17.62 -21.22
N LEU A 197 -5.98 -16.72 -21.59
CA LEU A 197 -7.38 -17.09 -21.79
C LEU A 197 -7.54 -18.04 -22.98
N PRO A 198 -8.56 -18.91 -22.96
CA PRO A 198 -8.87 -19.75 -24.11
C PRO A 198 -9.10 -18.93 -25.39
N LYS A 199 -8.71 -19.49 -26.53
CA LYS A 199 -8.86 -18.84 -27.86
C LYS A 199 -10.33 -18.52 -28.13
N GLN A 200 -10.58 -17.36 -28.77
CA GLN A 200 -11.92 -16.98 -29.24
C GLN A 200 -12.51 -18.04 -30.18
N GLY A 201 -13.83 -18.21 -30.14
CA GLY A 201 -14.56 -19.24 -30.89
C GLY A 201 -14.55 -20.64 -30.25
N THR A 202 -13.80 -20.87 -29.18
CA THR A 202 -13.81 -22.16 -28.48
C THR A 202 -14.94 -22.25 -27.44
N LEU A 203 -15.42 -23.47 -27.16
CA LEU A 203 -16.39 -23.71 -26.08
C LEU A 203 -15.84 -23.25 -24.72
N LYS A 204 -14.56 -23.53 -24.44
CA LYS A 204 -13.90 -23.08 -23.20
C LYS A 204 -13.91 -21.55 -23.06
N ARG A 205 -13.72 -20.81 -24.16
CA ARG A 205 -13.82 -19.35 -24.15
C ARG A 205 -15.25 -18.90 -23.87
N SER A 206 -16.23 -19.51 -24.53
CA SER A 206 -17.65 -19.20 -24.32
C SER A 206 -18.08 -19.42 -22.86
N VAL A 207 -17.59 -20.49 -22.22
CA VAL A 207 -17.82 -20.76 -20.80
C VAL A 207 -17.21 -19.66 -19.92
N PHE A 208 -15.98 -19.23 -20.19
CA PHE A 208 -15.33 -18.15 -19.45
C PHE A 208 -16.09 -16.83 -19.58
N ASP A 209 -16.44 -16.43 -20.80
CA ASP A 209 -17.13 -15.17 -21.07
C ASP A 209 -18.52 -15.15 -20.41
N ASN A 210 -19.27 -16.26 -20.49
CA ASN A 210 -20.56 -16.39 -19.79
C ASN A 210 -20.41 -16.33 -18.26
N ALA A 211 -19.40 -17.01 -17.70
CA ALA A 211 -19.11 -16.94 -16.27
C ALA A 211 -18.71 -15.53 -15.83
N TYR A 212 -17.94 -14.81 -16.65
CA TYR A 212 -17.56 -13.41 -16.41
C TYR A 212 -18.80 -12.53 -16.34
N GLN A 213 -19.69 -12.59 -17.35
CA GLN A 213 -20.91 -11.78 -17.37
C GLN A 213 -21.88 -12.14 -16.23
N ALA A 214 -22.05 -13.43 -15.93
CA ALA A 214 -22.87 -13.87 -14.81
C ALA A 214 -22.34 -13.35 -13.47
N ARG A 215 -21.01 -13.39 -13.28
CA ARG A 215 -20.36 -12.87 -12.08
C ARG A 215 -20.42 -11.35 -11.99
N LEU A 216 -20.21 -10.63 -13.08
CA LEU A 216 -20.36 -9.17 -13.13
C LEU A 216 -21.77 -8.74 -12.73
N LYS A 217 -22.79 -9.41 -13.26
CA LYS A 217 -24.19 -9.18 -12.88
C LYS A 217 -24.43 -9.47 -11.40
N ALA A 218 -23.96 -10.61 -10.90
CA ALA A 218 -24.12 -10.98 -9.50
C ALA A 218 -23.46 -9.95 -8.56
N LEU A 219 -22.24 -9.50 -8.85
CA LEU A 219 -21.55 -8.48 -8.06
C LEU A 219 -22.36 -7.18 -8.00
N LYS A 220 -22.89 -6.69 -9.13
CA LYS A 220 -23.75 -5.49 -9.18
C LYS A 220 -25.01 -5.62 -8.33
N GLU A 221 -25.50 -6.84 -8.10
CA GLU A 221 -26.63 -7.15 -7.22
C GLU A 221 -26.21 -7.44 -5.75
N GLY A 222 -24.93 -7.27 -5.41
CA GLY A 222 -24.39 -7.60 -4.08
C GLY A 222 -24.29 -9.10 -3.80
N LYS A 223 -24.27 -9.93 -4.84
CA LYS A 223 -24.22 -11.40 -4.78
C LYS A 223 -22.87 -11.93 -5.26
N ASP A 224 -22.64 -13.22 -5.01
CA ASP A 224 -21.46 -13.94 -5.45
C ASP A 224 -21.83 -15.15 -6.35
N THR A 225 -20.84 -15.72 -7.04
CA THR A 225 -21.00 -16.92 -7.88
C THR A 225 -20.03 -18.05 -7.48
N PRO A 226 -20.26 -18.74 -6.35
CA PRO A 226 -19.32 -19.73 -5.80
C PRO A 226 -18.93 -20.83 -6.79
N TYR A 227 -19.89 -21.33 -7.57
CA TYR A 227 -19.62 -22.35 -8.58
C TYR A 227 -18.62 -21.87 -9.65
N TYR A 228 -18.80 -20.65 -10.18
CA TYR A 228 -17.86 -20.10 -11.15
C TYR A 228 -16.51 -19.75 -10.52
N ASN A 229 -16.48 -19.32 -9.26
CA ASN A 229 -15.24 -19.10 -8.51
C ASN A 229 -14.37 -20.35 -8.49
N GLU A 230 -14.97 -21.49 -8.18
CA GLU A 230 -14.24 -22.75 -8.03
C GLU A 230 -13.91 -23.40 -9.38
N LYS A 231 -14.84 -23.36 -10.35
CA LYS A 231 -14.69 -24.13 -11.60
C LYS A 231 -14.10 -23.35 -12.77
N VAL A 232 -14.28 -22.03 -12.81
CA VAL A 232 -13.83 -21.18 -13.92
C VAL A 232 -12.67 -20.29 -13.46
N PHE A 233 -12.86 -19.55 -12.38
CA PHE A 233 -11.89 -18.55 -11.94
C PHE A 233 -10.75 -19.11 -11.09
N ALA A 234 -10.83 -20.37 -10.62
CA ALA A 234 -9.73 -21.00 -9.89
C ALA A 234 -8.42 -21.05 -10.70
N ILE A 235 -8.51 -21.25 -12.03
CA ILE A 235 -7.36 -21.27 -12.93
C ILE A 235 -6.64 -19.91 -12.94
N PRO A 236 -7.27 -18.79 -13.32
CA PRO A 236 -6.60 -17.49 -13.27
C PRO A 236 -6.24 -17.06 -11.84
N ARG A 237 -7.02 -17.42 -10.81
CA ARG A 237 -6.70 -17.12 -9.40
C ARG A 237 -5.40 -17.77 -8.91
N ALA A 238 -4.98 -18.87 -9.53
CA ALA A 238 -3.69 -19.48 -9.23
C ALA A 238 -2.50 -18.52 -9.48
N ALA A 239 -2.65 -17.54 -10.39
CA ALA A 239 -1.63 -16.52 -10.65
C ALA A 239 -1.33 -15.62 -9.43
N MET A 240 -2.22 -15.60 -8.42
CA MET A 240 -2.01 -14.89 -7.14
C MET A 240 -1.91 -15.87 -5.96
N GLY A 241 -1.54 -17.13 -6.20
CA GLY A 241 -1.40 -18.15 -5.16
C GLY A 241 -2.72 -18.81 -4.71
N GLY A 242 -3.85 -18.43 -5.31
CA GLY A 242 -5.15 -19.09 -5.15
C GLY A 242 -5.86 -18.87 -3.81
N ARG A 243 -5.31 -18.07 -2.90
CA ARG A 243 -5.90 -17.79 -1.57
C ARG A 243 -6.24 -16.32 -1.31
N VAL A 244 -5.90 -15.43 -2.25
CA VAL A 244 -6.22 -14.01 -2.13
C VAL A 244 -7.74 -13.82 -2.12
N TYR A 245 -8.24 -13.20 -1.06
CA TYR A 245 -9.67 -12.89 -0.92
C TYR A 245 -9.93 -11.39 -0.75
N ALA A 246 -8.89 -10.61 -0.44
CA ALA A 246 -8.96 -9.18 -0.21
C ALA A 246 -7.79 -8.47 -0.90
N MET A 247 -8.10 -7.40 -1.63
CA MET A 247 -7.12 -6.64 -2.40
C MET A 247 -7.28 -5.14 -2.14
N LEU A 248 -6.17 -4.42 -2.07
CA LEU A 248 -6.15 -2.96 -1.99
C LEU A 248 -5.31 -2.39 -3.12
N SER A 249 -5.84 -1.37 -3.79
CA SER A 249 -5.11 -0.55 -4.74
C SER A 249 -4.87 0.85 -4.19
N GLY A 250 -3.64 1.35 -4.32
CA GLY A 250 -3.26 2.68 -3.88
C GLY A 250 -2.02 3.21 -4.61
N GLY A 251 -1.64 4.45 -4.33
CA GLY A 251 -0.48 5.11 -4.94
C GLY A 251 -0.69 5.59 -6.38
N GLY A 252 -1.89 5.43 -6.94
CA GLY A 252 -2.31 5.95 -8.24
C GLY A 252 -3.74 5.53 -8.59
N PRO A 253 -4.34 6.14 -9.62
CA PRO A 253 -5.70 5.79 -10.05
C PRO A 253 -5.72 4.40 -10.70
N LEU A 254 -6.69 3.58 -10.31
CA LEU A 254 -6.98 2.29 -10.97
C LEU A 254 -8.04 2.52 -12.05
N SER A 255 -7.79 2.03 -13.27
CA SER A 255 -8.78 2.17 -14.35
C SER A 255 -10.03 1.31 -14.07
N GLU A 256 -11.20 1.79 -14.48
CA GLU A 256 -12.46 1.06 -14.30
C GLU A 256 -12.41 -0.34 -14.93
N ALA A 257 -11.86 -0.44 -16.14
CA ALA A 257 -11.72 -1.71 -16.86
C ALA A 257 -10.80 -2.69 -16.12
N THR A 258 -9.73 -2.20 -15.47
CA THR A 258 -8.88 -3.05 -14.63
C THR A 258 -9.59 -3.43 -13.34
N GLN A 259 -10.23 -2.48 -12.64
CA GLN A 259 -10.95 -2.77 -11.40
C GLN A 259 -12.09 -3.77 -11.62
N GLU A 260 -12.91 -3.61 -12.67
CA GLU A 260 -13.97 -4.56 -13.01
C GLU A 260 -13.40 -5.96 -13.24
N PHE A 261 -12.38 -6.08 -14.08
CA PHE A 261 -11.77 -7.37 -14.38
C PHE A 261 -11.22 -8.05 -13.13
N ILE A 262 -10.53 -7.30 -12.27
CA ILE A 262 -10.00 -7.83 -11.01
C ILE A 262 -11.14 -8.26 -10.08
N ASN A 263 -12.18 -7.44 -9.93
CA ASN A 263 -13.38 -7.74 -9.15
C ASN A 263 -14.07 -9.03 -9.60
N VAL A 264 -14.25 -9.19 -10.92
CA VAL A 264 -14.88 -10.37 -11.50
C VAL A 264 -13.97 -11.58 -11.34
N VAL A 265 -12.72 -11.54 -11.79
CA VAL A 265 -11.89 -12.74 -11.84
C VAL A 265 -11.39 -13.15 -10.46
N PHE A 266 -10.90 -12.21 -9.67
CA PHE A 266 -10.16 -12.50 -8.44
C PHE A 266 -10.93 -12.22 -7.16
N GLY A 267 -11.82 -11.23 -7.18
CA GLY A 267 -12.54 -10.76 -6.00
C GLY A 267 -12.36 -9.27 -5.80
N MET A 268 -13.01 -8.71 -4.77
CA MET A 268 -13.09 -7.25 -4.62
C MET A 268 -11.71 -6.63 -4.34
N VAL A 269 -11.33 -5.65 -5.16
CA VAL A 269 -10.25 -4.71 -4.87
C VAL A 269 -10.85 -3.37 -4.43
N VAL A 270 -10.42 -2.90 -3.27
CA VAL A 270 -10.76 -1.57 -2.75
C VAL A 270 -9.69 -0.56 -3.18
N GLN A 271 -10.10 0.62 -3.61
CA GLN A 271 -9.18 1.74 -3.79
C GLN A 271 -8.97 2.47 -2.47
N GLY A 272 -7.73 2.90 -2.23
CA GLY A 272 -7.32 3.71 -1.09
C GLY A 272 -6.53 4.92 -1.54
N TYR A 273 -6.86 6.07 -0.95
CA TYR A 273 -6.17 7.33 -1.14
C TYR A 273 -5.51 7.78 0.16
N GLY A 274 -4.24 8.15 0.02
CA GLY A 274 -3.47 8.81 1.04
C GLY A 274 -2.09 9.16 0.50
N LEU A 275 -1.45 10.11 1.18
CA LEU A 275 -0.13 10.65 0.85
C LEU A 275 0.88 10.24 1.92
N THR A 276 2.17 10.43 1.62
CA THR A 276 3.23 10.27 2.63
C THR A 276 2.96 11.16 3.83
N GLU A 277 2.60 12.42 3.59
CA GLU A 277 2.23 13.43 4.57
C GLU A 277 1.09 13.01 5.51
N THR A 278 0.32 11.99 5.13
CA THR A 278 -0.88 11.53 5.84
C THR A 278 -0.75 10.12 6.43
N VAL A 279 0.40 9.45 6.31
CA VAL A 279 0.52 8.03 6.69
C VAL A 279 -0.56 7.17 6.03
N CYS A 280 -0.79 7.40 4.72
CA CYS A 280 -1.89 6.78 3.95
C CYS A 280 -3.33 7.08 4.42
N CYS A 281 -3.52 7.96 5.40
CA CYS A 281 -4.86 8.30 5.90
C CYS A 281 -5.52 9.36 5.03
N GLY A 282 -6.45 8.91 4.18
CA GLY A 282 -7.37 9.77 3.46
C GLY A 282 -8.74 9.11 3.39
N ALA A 283 -9.00 8.41 2.29
CA ALA A 283 -10.24 7.66 2.09
C ALA A 283 -9.94 6.24 1.62
N ILE A 284 -10.80 5.29 1.98
CA ILE A 284 -10.76 3.92 1.46
C ILE A 284 -12.18 3.50 1.08
N GLN A 285 -12.32 2.82 -0.06
CA GLN A 285 -13.58 2.24 -0.49
C GLN A 285 -14.10 1.22 0.54
N ARG A 286 -15.40 1.29 0.84
CA ARG A 286 -16.05 0.29 1.69
C ARG A 286 -16.37 -0.99 0.91
N THR A 287 -16.39 -2.11 1.62
CA THR A 287 -16.96 -3.37 1.12
C THR A 287 -18.36 -3.16 0.61
N GLY A 288 -18.64 -3.67 -0.59
CA GLY A 288 -19.95 -3.52 -1.25
C GLY A 288 -20.11 -2.24 -2.08
N ASN A 289 -19.17 -1.28 -2.01
CA ASN A 289 -19.14 -0.18 -2.98
C ASN A 289 -18.44 -0.63 -4.27
N LEU A 290 -19.20 -0.72 -5.36
CA LEU A 290 -18.69 -1.09 -6.69
C LEU A 290 -18.51 0.11 -7.63
N GLN A 291 -18.49 1.35 -7.11
CA GLN A 291 -18.13 2.52 -7.92
C GLN A 291 -16.62 2.48 -8.22
N TYR A 292 -16.25 2.39 -9.49
CA TYR A 292 -14.86 2.22 -9.91
C TYR A 292 -14.06 3.53 -9.96
N ASP A 293 -14.72 4.67 -9.85
CA ASP A 293 -14.15 6.02 -9.96
C ASP A 293 -14.07 6.75 -8.61
N SER A 294 -14.08 6.00 -7.50
CA SER A 294 -14.21 6.54 -6.15
C SER A 294 -13.05 6.09 -5.26
N ILE A 295 -12.41 6.99 -4.52
CA ILE A 295 -11.44 6.65 -3.47
C ILE A 295 -12.13 6.24 -2.16
N GLY A 296 -13.47 6.32 -2.12
CA GLY A 296 -14.28 5.82 -1.02
C GLY A 296 -14.65 6.90 -0.01
N GLN A 297 -14.72 6.52 1.26
CA GLN A 297 -15.13 7.40 2.34
C GLN A 297 -13.96 7.73 3.26
N PRO A 298 -13.98 8.91 3.93
CA PRO A 298 -12.98 9.27 4.92
C PRO A 298 -12.80 8.18 5.99
N LEU A 299 -11.58 8.06 6.50
CA LEU A 299 -11.30 7.23 7.68
C LEU A 299 -11.75 7.96 8.95
N LYS A 300 -11.97 7.23 10.05
CA LYS A 300 -12.63 7.73 11.27
C LYS A 300 -11.95 8.95 11.93
N THR A 301 -10.64 9.09 11.78
CA THR A 301 -9.86 10.22 12.33
C THR A 301 -9.55 11.31 11.30
N VAL A 302 -10.05 11.15 10.07
CA VAL A 302 -9.78 12.06 8.95
C VAL A 302 -10.95 13.03 8.83
N GLU A 303 -10.63 14.31 9.02
CA GLU A 303 -11.48 15.41 8.60
C GLU A 303 -11.14 15.78 7.17
N MET A 304 -12.16 16.02 6.33
CA MET A 304 -12.00 16.39 4.93
C MET A 304 -12.77 17.67 4.61
N GLN A 305 -12.16 18.54 3.82
CA GLN A 305 -12.77 19.75 3.30
C GLN A 305 -12.39 19.95 1.82
N LEU A 306 -13.30 20.54 1.04
CA LEU A 306 -12.99 21.11 -0.27
C LEU A 306 -12.70 22.60 -0.12
N ARG A 307 -11.56 23.04 -0.66
CA ARG A 307 -11.19 24.44 -0.78
C ARG A 307 -11.31 24.88 -2.23
N ASP A 308 -11.93 26.04 -2.45
CA ASP A 308 -12.07 26.59 -3.81
C ASP A 308 -10.71 26.81 -4.45
N THR A 309 -10.61 26.45 -5.73
CA THR A 309 -9.50 26.81 -6.61
C THR A 309 -9.96 27.84 -7.63
N GLU A 310 -9.10 28.25 -8.57
CA GLU A 310 -9.53 29.12 -9.69
C GLU A 310 -10.62 28.44 -10.55
N GLU A 311 -10.50 27.13 -10.76
CA GLU A 311 -11.34 26.36 -11.70
C GLU A 311 -12.48 25.60 -11.02
N PHE A 312 -12.31 25.19 -9.76
CA PHE A 312 -13.24 24.30 -9.05
C PHE A 312 -13.75 24.95 -7.79
N LYS A 313 -15.08 24.92 -7.61
CA LYS A 313 -15.76 25.54 -6.48
C LYS A 313 -16.58 24.53 -5.71
N HIS A 314 -16.65 24.71 -4.40
CA HIS A 314 -17.51 23.92 -3.52
C HIS A 314 -19.00 24.08 -3.87
N THR A 315 -19.35 25.08 -4.68
CA THR A 315 -20.70 25.33 -5.20
C THR A 315 -21.00 24.61 -6.52
N ASP A 316 -20.03 23.93 -7.11
CA ASP A 316 -20.19 23.26 -8.40
C ASP A 316 -21.32 22.22 -8.39
N LYS A 317 -21.89 21.99 -9.58
CA LYS A 317 -22.97 21.02 -9.82
C LYS A 317 -22.54 20.04 -10.93
N PRO A 318 -22.96 18.76 -10.88
CA PRO A 318 -23.87 18.17 -9.89
C PRO A 318 -23.24 17.90 -8.52
N GLU A 319 -21.90 17.85 -8.44
CA GLU A 319 -21.15 17.55 -7.22
C GLU A 319 -20.24 18.74 -6.86
N PRO A 320 -20.12 19.10 -5.56
CA PRO A 320 -19.16 20.11 -5.12
C PRO A 320 -17.73 19.64 -5.41
N ARG A 321 -16.86 20.57 -5.84
CA ARG A 321 -15.47 20.29 -6.20
C ARG A 321 -14.51 21.27 -5.54
N GLY A 322 -13.24 20.90 -5.44
CA GLY A 322 -12.21 21.80 -4.92
C GLY A 322 -10.93 21.06 -4.59
N GLU A 323 -9.91 21.80 -4.14
CA GLU A 323 -8.72 21.22 -3.54
C GLU A 323 -9.09 20.47 -2.27
N LEU A 324 -8.74 19.18 -2.21
CA LEU A 324 -8.96 18.34 -1.05
C LEU A 324 -7.98 18.74 0.06
N CYS A 325 -8.52 19.11 1.21
CA CYS A 325 -7.76 19.42 2.41
C CYS A 325 -8.06 18.38 3.48
N LEU A 326 -7.02 17.92 4.19
CA LEU A 326 -7.13 16.88 5.22
C LEU A 326 -6.66 17.41 6.56
N ARG A 327 -7.34 17.02 7.64
CA ARG A 327 -6.91 17.29 9.01
C ARG A 327 -7.05 16.03 9.87
N GLY A 328 -6.11 15.84 10.79
CA GLY A 328 -6.14 14.74 11.73
C GLY A 328 -4.80 14.50 12.43
N PRO A 329 -4.77 13.63 13.45
CA PRO A 329 -3.58 13.39 14.27
C PRO A 329 -2.43 12.68 13.53
N PHE A 330 -2.73 12.07 12.38
CA PHE A 330 -1.78 11.33 11.54
C PHE A 330 -0.88 12.23 10.68
N LEU A 331 -1.20 13.53 10.57
CA LEU A 331 -0.46 14.44 9.71
C LEU A 331 1.03 14.51 10.11
N PHE A 332 1.87 14.59 9.08
CA PHE A 332 3.27 14.95 9.17
C PHE A 332 3.50 16.26 9.94
N LYS A 333 4.73 16.49 10.39
CA LYS A 333 5.15 17.68 11.14
C LYS A 333 5.85 18.73 10.27
N GLY A 334 5.79 18.56 8.96
CA GLY A 334 6.42 19.43 7.98
C GLY A 334 7.53 18.76 7.17
N TYR A 335 8.15 19.56 6.32
CA TYR A 335 9.21 19.15 5.43
C TYR A 335 10.58 19.52 6.00
N LEU A 336 11.48 18.53 6.05
CA LEU A 336 12.84 18.69 6.56
C LEU A 336 13.57 19.83 5.84
N ASN A 337 14.03 20.80 6.63
CA ASN A 337 14.76 21.99 6.18
C ASN A 337 14.00 22.84 5.14
N GLN A 338 12.67 22.78 5.14
CA GLN A 338 11.81 23.50 4.18
C GLN A 338 10.61 24.17 4.91
N PRO A 339 10.86 25.16 5.78
CA PRO A 339 9.81 25.80 6.58
C PRO A 339 8.77 26.54 5.74
N GLU A 340 9.17 27.23 4.67
CA GLU A 340 8.23 27.98 3.81
C GLU A 340 7.28 27.05 3.05
N LEU A 341 7.80 25.94 2.53
CA LEU A 341 6.96 24.91 1.91
C LEU A 341 6.05 24.22 2.93
N THR A 342 6.49 24.10 4.18
CA THR A 342 5.66 23.56 5.27
C THR A 342 4.48 24.48 5.53
N LYS A 343 4.70 25.80 5.65
CA LYS A 343 3.63 26.80 5.80
C LYS A 343 2.69 26.88 4.60
N GLU A 344 3.19 26.63 3.38
CA GLU A 344 2.34 26.57 2.17
C GLU A 344 1.37 25.37 2.21
N ALA A 345 1.83 24.25 2.77
CA ALA A 345 1.12 22.97 2.78
C ALA A 345 0.22 22.77 4.00
N LEU A 346 0.63 23.24 5.18
CA LEU A 346 -0.12 23.19 6.44
C LEU A 346 -0.45 24.61 6.87
N ASP A 347 -1.74 24.93 7.01
CA ASP A 347 -2.18 26.22 7.52
C ASP A 347 -2.27 26.25 9.05
N ASP A 348 -2.52 27.45 9.59
CA ASP A 348 -2.59 27.71 11.04
C ASP A 348 -3.79 27.02 11.72
N GLU A 349 -4.79 26.58 10.96
CA GLU A 349 -5.94 25.80 11.45
C GLU A 349 -5.68 24.28 11.42
N GLY A 350 -4.50 23.87 10.95
CA GLY A 350 -4.06 22.48 10.88
C GLY A 350 -4.54 21.73 9.65
N TRP A 351 -5.05 22.42 8.62
CA TRP A 351 -5.43 21.78 7.36
C TRP A 351 -4.22 21.58 6.47
N PHE A 352 -4.09 20.34 6.00
CA PHE A 352 -3.10 19.97 4.99
C PHE A 352 -3.69 20.06 3.58
N ARG A 353 -3.10 20.90 2.74
CA ARG A 353 -3.45 21.06 1.32
C ARG A 353 -2.77 19.99 0.47
N THR A 354 -3.55 19.02 0.00
CA THR A 354 -3.03 17.84 -0.72
C THR A 354 -2.49 18.16 -2.12
N GLY A 355 -2.95 19.27 -2.72
CA GLY A 355 -2.74 19.58 -4.13
C GLY A 355 -3.53 18.70 -5.10
N ASP A 356 -4.45 17.86 -4.58
CA ASP A 356 -5.41 17.07 -5.36
C ASP A 356 -6.76 17.78 -5.41
N VAL A 357 -7.43 17.72 -6.56
CA VAL A 357 -8.82 18.17 -6.72
C VAL A 357 -9.73 16.95 -6.56
N ALA A 358 -10.78 17.10 -5.75
CA ALA A 358 -11.77 16.06 -5.54
C ALA A 358 -13.20 16.57 -5.76
N ALA A 359 -14.10 15.64 -6.03
CA ALA A 359 -15.55 15.82 -5.99
C ALA A 359 -16.13 14.98 -4.86
N ILE A 360 -17.17 15.48 -4.18
CA ILE A 360 -17.91 14.72 -3.16
C ILE A 360 -19.29 14.38 -3.70
N ALA A 361 -19.53 13.08 -3.90
CA ALA A 361 -20.83 12.58 -4.34
C ALA A 361 -21.90 12.71 -3.24
N SER A 362 -23.17 12.66 -3.62
CA SER A 362 -24.31 12.78 -2.70
C SER A 362 -24.36 11.70 -1.60
N ASN A 363 -23.73 10.55 -1.84
CA ASN A 363 -23.58 9.46 -0.87
C ASN A 363 -22.32 9.61 0.03
N GLY A 364 -21.61 10.74 -0.06
CA GLY A 364 -20.37 11.02 0.66
C GLY A 364 -19.13 10.32 0.12
N ALA A 365 -19.21 9.61 -1.01
CA ALA A 365 -18.04 9.05 -1.67
C ALA A 365 -17.20 10.18 -2.30
N VAL A 366 -15.88 10.08 -2.13
CA VAL A 366 -14.94 11.05 -2.70
C VAL A 366 -14.38 10.49 -4.00
N ARG A 367 -14.35 11.33 -5.04
CA ARG A 367 -13.72 11.01 -6.33
C ARG A 367 -12.59 11.99 -6.60
N LEU A 368 -11.45 11.49 -7.07
CA LEU A 368 -10.35 12.35 -7.50
C LEU A 368 -10.61 12.83 -8.94
N VAL A 369 -10.46 14.13 -9.16
CA VAL A 369 -10.61 14.78 -10.47
C VAL A 369 -9.25 14.96 -11.13
N GLY A 370 -8.23 15.35 -10.35
CA GLY A 370 -6.88 15.59 -10.87
C GLY A 370 -5.98 16.32 -9.89
N ARG A 371 -4.92 16.94 -10.39
CA ARG A 371 -3.97 17.73 -9.59
C ARG A 371 -4.12 19.21 -9.90
N VAL A 372 -4.13 20.06 -8.87
CA VAL A 372 -4.24 21.53 -9.02
C VAL A 372 -3.21 22.08 -10.02
N LYS A 373 -1.94 21.65 -9.92
CA LYS A 373 -0.85 22.13 -10.79
C LYS A 373 -0.84 21.54 -12.21
N ALA A 374 -1.44 20.37 -12.42
CA ALA A 374 -1.49 19.75 -13.75
C ALA A 374 -2.58 20.40 -14.61
N LEU A 375 -3.73 20.68 -14.00
CA LEU A 375 -4.92 21.23 -14.67
C LEU A 375 -4.70 22.69 -15.11
N ALA A 376 -4.05 23.51 -14.27
CA ALA A 376 -3.68 24.88 -14.61
C ALA A 376 -2.74 25.02 -15.83
N LYS A 377 -2.09 23.93 -16.28
CA LYS A 377 -1.21 23.90 -17.46
C LYS A 377 -1.97 23.55 -18.75
N GLU A 378 -3.06 22.82 -18.66
CA GLU A 378 -3.88 22.43 -19.82
C GLU A 378 -4.75 23.58 -20.32
N CYS A 379 -5.22 24.46 -19.43
CA CYS A 379 -6.02 25.63 -19.80
C CYS A 379 -5.22 26.83 -20.35
N LYS A 380 -3.89 26.78 -20.37
CA LYS A 380 -3.03 27.81 -20.99
C LYS A 380 -2.67 27.50 -22.45
N ARG A 381 -3.41 26.60 -23.11
CA ARG A 381 -3.18 26.20 -24.49
C ARG A 381 -4.32 26.58 -25.41
#